data_AF-A0A177ZH44-F1
#
_entry.id   AF-A0A177ZH44-F1
#
_cell.length_a   1.000
_cell.length_b   1.000
_cell.length_c   1.000
_cell.angle_alpha   90.00
_cell.angle_beta   90.00
_cell.angle_gamma   90.00
#
_symmetry.space_group_name_H-M   'P 1'
#
loop_
_entity.id
_entity.type
_entity.pdbx_description
1 polymer ?
#
loop_
_entity_poly.entity_id
_entity_poly.type
_entity_poly.pdbx_seq_one_letter_code
_entity_poly.pdbx_strand_id
1 'polypeptide(L)'
;MKKNIILIIMLFLLTVSTLIYQWKAYSVNDEKAVIVADESVYLKHVQGQFQIKQVIGPLPNQKYELQIPDKLKDVKCENRSNESCTLENSRIEVKEEEITLTYTLPAPKQKPKSFLLEDWLIHLEGVDIQAHKIQLSEFNWKKGSWVGNTKETTMKEMELLDYYYLEGIEDEVVLYWQQKPLDIIHNHEEIVLYSSKENKPAKSINYTPFSQEPLYLILTDQHKAIKNERLWIMRPEDNMQDLQRQLVMMDIQNVFTFKPAEEWLSEVIAALVINVQPQSAKAKKMYGELDRSLSEEQMKEWHQQLRSFDQKQLESKDLDLMLSDILGGKIRFFTDNKVKENPFSPLIIYDSRKVFLNGKDIGEINVLHKNDKWLIEAVPLLKALNYQVALTDSQNVQADKGKIHYRFYPDKRYFDLNDQRYGIGEAPVTFAQETIMMEMAIIPTLFNIEIVQDTTTIQIKEKK
;
A
#
# COMPACT_ATOMS: atom_id res chain seq x y z
N MET A 1 -56.43 -35.33 17.76
CA MET A 1 -56.72 -34.17 16.89
C MET A 1 -56.31 -32.82 17.50
N LYS A 2 -56.80 -32.41 18.67
CA LYS A 2 -56.49 -31.08 19.26
C LYS A 2 -54.98 -30.79 19.44
N LYS A 3 -54.18 -31.79 19.83
CA LYS A 3 -52.73 -31.64 20.03
C LYS A 3 -51.94 -31.40 18.74
N ASN A 4 -52.39 -31.97 17.62
CA ASN A 4 -51.74 -31.77 16.30
C ASN A 4 -52.10 -30.42 15.70
N ILE A 5 -53.31 -29.90 15.96
CA ILE A 5 -53.73 -28.56 15.52
C ILE A 5 -52.91 -27.48 16.25
N ILE A 6 -52.68 -27.64 17.56
CA ILE A 6 -51.84 -26.72 18.34
C ILE A 6 -50.40 -26.72 17.82
N LEU A 7 -49.84 -27.89 17.50
CA LEU A 7 -48.50 -28.01 16.94
C LEU A 7 -48.38 -27.28 15.59
N ILE A 8 -49.37 -27.42 14.70
CA ILE A 8 -49.39 -26.77 13.38
C ILE A 8 -49.48 -25.25 13.53
N ILE A 9 -50.34 -24.75 14.43
CA ILE A 9 -50.46 -23.30 14.68
C ILE A 9 -49.15 -22.73 15.25
N MET A 10 -48.49 -23.46 16.13
CA MET A 10 -47.20 -23.05 16.69
C MET A 10 -46.11 -23.02 15.61
N LEU A 11 -46.08 -24.01 14.71
CA LEU A 11 -45.15 -24.04 13.59
C LEU A 11 -45.40 -22.85 12.63
N PHE A 12 -46.67 -22.55 12.36
CA PHE A 12 -47.05 -21.45 11.47
C PHE A 12 -46.69 -20.07 12.05
N LEU A 13 -46.84 -19.90 13.37
CA LEU A 13 -46.39 -18.67 14.05
C LEU A 13 -44.86 -18.54 14.01
N LEU A 14 -44.13 -19.65 14.09
CA LEU A 14 -42.67 -19.68 14.01
C LEU A 14 -42.16 -19.36 12.60
N THR A 15 -42.83 -19.85 11.56
CA THR A 15 -42.49 -19.50 10.17
C THR A 15 -42.83 -18.05 9.84
N VAL A 16 -43.98 -17.53 10.30
CA VAL A 16 -44.36 -16.12 10.07
C VAL A 16 -43.42 -15.17 10.80
N SER A 17 -43.03 -15.48 12.05
CA SER A 17 -42.11 -14.63 12.81
C SER A 17 -40.69 -14.63 12.23
N THR A 18 -40.20 -15.77 11.75
CA THR A 18 -38.90 -15.84 11.05
C THR A 18 -38.94 -15.10 9.71
N LEU A 19 -40.03 -15.18 8.94
CA LEU A 19 -40.21 -14.40 7.72
C LEU A 19 -40.25 -12.89 7.99
N ILE A 20 -40.94 -12.45 9.05
CA ILE A 20 -40.95 -11.02 9.44
C ILE A 20 -39.56 -10.58 9.90
N TYR A 21 -38.81 -11.44 10.60
CA TYR A 21 -37.45 -11.13 11.03
C TYR A 21 -36.48 -11.07 9.84
N GLN A 22 -36.59 -12.01 8.89
CA GLN A 22 -35.84 -11.98 7.63
C GLN A 22 -36.18 -10.75 6.80
N TRP A 23 -37.47 -10.41 6.68
CA TRP A 23 -37.92 -9.20 5.98
C TRP A 23 -37.40 -7.93 6.65
N LYS A 24 -37.44 -7.84 7.99
CA LYS A 24 -36.86 -6.71 8.72
C LYS A 24 -35.34 -6.65 8.60
N ALA A 25 -34.64 -7.78 8.66
CA ALA A 25 -33.19 -7.81 8.48
C ALA A 25 -32.81 -7.38 7.05
N TYR A 26 -33.61 -7.76 6.06
CA TYR A 26 -33.43 -7.34 4.67
C TYR A 26 -33.77 -5.85 4.46
N SER A 27 -34.85 -5.34 5.07
CA SER A 27 -35.28 -3.94 4.95
C SER A 27 -34.48 -2.96 5.81
N VAL A 28 -33.77 -3.44 6.84
CA VAL A 28 -32.85 -2.62 7.64
C VAL A 28 -31.47 -2.52 6.97
N ASN A 29 -31.18 -3.40 6.00
CA ASN A 29 -30.03 -3.33 5.10
C ASN A 29 -30.33 -2.57 3.79
N ASP A 30 -31.27 -1.62 3.81
CA ASP A 30 -31.32 -0.56 2.78
C ASP A 30 -30.08 0.35 2.96
N GLU A 31 -28.90 -0.16 2.60
CA GLU A 31 -27.93 0.69 1.91
C GLU A 31 -28.72 1.34 0.78
N LYS A 32 -28.92 2.67 0.83
CA LYS A 32 -29.66 3.40 -0.21
C LYS A 32 -29.19 2.88 -1.56
N ALA A 33 -30.09 2.30 -2.35
CA ALA A 33 -29.75 1.80 -3.67
C ALA A 33 -29.00 2.90 -4.42
N VAL A 34 -27.73 2.64 -4.73
CA VAL A 34 -26.87 3.59 -5.45
C VAL A 34 -27.50 3.80 -6.83
N ILE A 35 -27.82 5.04 -7.15
CA ILE A 35 -28.42 5.38 -8.44
C ILE A 35 -27.30 5.39 -9.47
N VAL A 36 -27.39 4.52 -10.46
CA VAL A 36 -26.37 4.39 -11.50
C VAL A 36 -26.79 5.21 -12.72
N ALA A 37 -25.91 6.07 -13.22
CA ALA A 37 -26.15 6.89 -14.41
C ALA A 37 -24.91 6.98 -15.32
N ASP A 38 -25.12 7.38 -16.57
CA ASP A 38 -24.08 7.77 -17.50
C ASP A 38 -24.00 9.29 -17.59
N GLU A 39 -22.82 9.79 -17.96
CA GLU A 39 -22.61 11.21 -18.20
C GLU A 39 -22.05 11.46 -19.61
N SER A 40 -22.62 12.46 -20.28
CA SER A 40 -22.08 13.02 -21.53
C SER A 40 -21.76 14.49 -21.36
N VAL A 41 -20.51 14.87 -21.61
CA VAL A 41 -20.01 16.22 -21.42
C VAL A 41 -19.54 16.80 -22.76
N TYR A 42 -20.03 17.97 -23.10
CA TYR A 42 -19.60 18.74 -24.26
C TYR A 42 -18.85 19.96 -23.76
N LEU A 43 -17.53 19.95 -23.93
CA LEU A 43 -16.63 21.00 -23.51
C LEU A 43 -16.16 21.80 -24.73
N LYS A 44 -16.48 23.09 -24.77
CA LYS A 44 -16.05 23.99 -25.83
C LYS A 44 -15.17 25.09 -25.28
N HIS A 45 -13.90 25.13 -25.70
CA HIS A 45 -13.00 26.21 -25.34
C HIS A 45 -12.99 27.28 -26.43
N VAL A 46 -13.60 28.43 -26.13
CA VAL A 46 -13.75 29.53 -27.08
C VAL A 46 -13.71 30.88 -26.35
N GLN A 47 -13.10 31.90 -26.96
CA GLN A 47 -13.11 33.29 -26.43
C GLN A 47 -12.57 33.43 -24.99
N GLY A 48 -11.65 32.55 -24.56
CA GLY A 48 -11.06 32.60 -23.22
C GLY A 48 -11.99 32.08 -22.12
N GLN A 49 -12.97 31.24 -22.48
CA GLN A 49 -13.84 30.54 -21.56
C GLN A 49 -14.06 29.11 -22.03
N PHE A 50 -14.21 28.21 -21.06
CA PHE A 50 -14.76 26.89 -21.26
C PHE A 50 -16.27 26.99 -21.11
N GLN A 51 -17.00 26.62 -22.16
CA GLN A 51 -18.45 26.45 -22.16
C GLN A 51 -18.74 24.98 -22.03
N ILE A 52 -19.46 24.58 -20.98
CA ILE A 52 -19.70 23.19 -20.65
C ILE A 52 -21.20 22.91 -20.72
N LYS A 53 -21.56 21.83 -21.40
CA LYS A 53 -22.87 21.20 -21.33
C LYS A 53 -22.69 19.79 -20.81
N GLN A 54 -23.26 19.49 -19.66
CA GLN A 54 -23.18 18.19 -18.98
C GLN A 54 -24.58 17.58 -18.99
N VAL A 55 -24.69 16.33 -19.43
CA VAL A 55 -25.94 15.60 -19.54
C VAL A 55 -25.82 14.34 -18.69
N ILE A 56 -26.72 14.15 -17.73
CA ILE A 56 -26.67 13.05 -16.76
C ILE A 56 -27.98 12.27 -16.81
N GLY A 57 -27.89 10.97 -17.05
CA GLY A 57 -29.04 10.08 -17.15
C GLY A 57 -28.62 8.61 -17.37
N PRO A 58 -29.51 7.63 -17.10
CA PRO A 58 -30.87 7.80 -16.59
C PRO A 58 -30.94 8.08 -15.07
N LEU A 59 -31.92 8.88 -14.63
CA LEU A 59 -32.13 9.30 -13.25
C LEU A 59 -33.59 9.08 -12.81
N PRO A 60 -33.84 8.41 -11.67
CA PRO A 60 -35.17 8.34 -11.08
C PRO A 60 -35.82 9.71 -10.84
N ASN A 61 -37.16 9.72 -10.87
CA ASN A 61 -37.93 10.94 -10.58
C ASN A 61 -37.88 11.27 -9.08
N GLN A 62 -36.94 12.14 -8.70
CA GLN A 62 -36.77 12.60 -7.33
C GLN A 62 -36.00 13.94 -7.28
N LYS A 63 -35.76 14.43 -6.07
CA LYS A 63 -34.89 15.60 -5.84
C LYS A 63 -33.45 15.15 -5.64
N TYR A 64 -32.52 15.84 -6.28
CA TYR A 64 -31.08 15.64 -6.15
C TYR A 64 -30.42 16.87 -5.58
N GLU A 65 -29.37 16.67 -4.80
CA GLU A 65 -28.47 17.72 -4.31
C GLU A 65 -27.24 17.77 -5.23
N LEU A 66 -26.89 18.98 -5.67
CA LEU A 66 -25.79 19.23 -6.60
C LEU A 66 -24.58 19.73 -5.82
N GLN A 67 -23.44 19.10 -6.06
CA GLN A 67 -22.13 19.61 -5.67
C GLN A 67 -21.59 20.44 -6.83
N ILE A 68 -21.75 21.76 -6.71
CA ILE A 68 -21.35 22.73 -7.74
C ILE A 68 -20.00 23.33 -7.34
N PRO A 69 -18.92 23.14 -8.12
CA PRO A 69 -17.64 23.79 -7.84
C PRO A 69 -17.73 25.32 -7.85
N ASP A 70 -17.08 25.97 -6.87
CA ASP A 70 -17.10 27.43 -6.66
C ASP A 70 -16.64 28.27 -7.87
N LYS A 71 -15.85 27.67 -8.75
CA LYS A 71 -15.25 28.33 -9.91
C LYS A 71 -16.24 28.47 -11.08
N LEU A 72 -17.33 27.70 -11.07
CA LEU A 72 -18.32 27.68 -12.14
C LEU A 72 -19.22 28.92 -12.12
N LYS A 73 -19.62 29.36 -13.30
CA LYS A 73 -20.48 30.54 -13.49
C LYS A 73 -21.65 30.21 -14.41
N ASP A 74 -22.70 31.01 -14.26
CA ASP A 74 -23.88 30.98 -15.14
C ASP A 74 -24.53 29.59 -15.23
N VAL A 75 -24.56 28.86 -14.11
CA VAL A 75 -25.15 27.52 -14.03
C VAL A 75 -26.65 27.60 -14.32
N LYS A 76 -27.06 26.85 -15.35
CA LYS A 76 -28.44 26.68 -15.78
C LYS A 76 -28.74 25.21 -15.95
N CYS A 77 -30.02 24.87 -15.89
CA CYS A 77 -30.46 23.50 -16.02
C CYS A 77 -31.68 23.42 -16.94
N GLU A 78 -31.74 22.33 -17.71
CA GLU A 78 -32.81 22.00 -18.66
C GLU A 78 -33.16 20.51 -18.51
N ASN A 79 -34.43 20.15 -18.69
CA ASN A 79 -34.86 18.75 -18.82
C ASN A 79 -34.70 18.25 -20.26
N ARG A 80 -35.06 16.99 -20.52
CA ARG A 80 -34.99 16.37 -21.85
C ARG A 80 -35.85 17.11 -22.90
N SER A 81 -36.95 17.72 -22.47
CA SER A 81 -37.83 18.56 -23.29
C SER A 81 -37.31 19.99 -23.53
N ASN A 82 -36.08 20.32 -23.08
CA ASN A 82 -35.47 21.66 -23.08
C ASN A 82 -36.25 22.71 -22.27
N GLU A 83 -37.08 22.28 -21.33
CA GLU A 83 -37.72 23.17 -20.37
C GLU A 83 -36.75 23.47 -19.23
N SER A 84 -36.66 24.75 -18.84
CA SER A 84 -35.84 25.16 -17.71
C SER A 84 -36.33 24.47 -16.43
N CYS A 85 -35.42 23.85 -15.69
CA CYS A 85 -35.73 23.35 -14.35
C CYS A 85 -35.47 24.41 -13.28
N THR A 86 -36.06 24.20 -12.10
CA THR A 86 -35.90 25.08 -10.95
C THR A 86 -34.71 24.61 -10.12
N LEU A 87 -33.65 25.41 -10.07
CA LEU A 87 -32.49 25.20 -9.19
C LEU A 87 -32.67 26.04 -7.91
N GLU A 88 -32.99 25.38 -6.79
CA GLU A 88 -33.19 26.05 -5.49
C GLU A 88 -32.16 25.54 -4.48
N ASN A 89 -31.27 26.42 -3.99
CA ASN A 89 -30.25 26.06 -3.00
C ASN A 89 -29.44 24.81 -3.40
N SER A 90 -28.95 24.76 -4.65
CA SER A 90 -28.23 23.61 -5.21
C SER A 90 -29.04 22.30 -5.22
N ARG A 91 -30.37 22.38 -5.23
CA ARG A 91 -31.24 21.21 -5.41
C ARG A 91 -32.06 21.31 -6.68
N ILE A 92 -32.30 20.16 -7.27
CA ILE A 92 -33.05 20.03 -8.51
C ILE A 92 -34.06 18.90 -8.42
N GLU A 93 -35.22 19.09 -9.05
CA GLU A 93 -36.21 18.04 -9.22
C GLU A 93 -36.12 17.48 -10.65
N VAL A 94 -35.77 16.20 -10.77
CA VAL A 94 -35.69 15.51 -12.06
C VAL A 94 -37.04 14.82 -12.33
N LYS A 95 -37.60 15.03 -13.53
CA LYS A 95 -38.93 14.51 -13.92
C LYS A 95 -38.91 13.66 -15.19
N GLU A 96 -37.86 13.76 -15.99
CA GLU A 96 -37.80 13.19 -17.36
C GLU A 96 -36.57 12.30 -17.56
N GLU A 97 -36.18 11.56 -16.53
CA GLU A 97 -35.07 10.59 -16.55
C GLU A 97 -33.66 11.14 -16.88
N GLU A 98 -33.53 12.39 -17.28
CA GLU A 98 -32.26 13.02 -17.63
C GLU A 98 -32.29 14.50 -17.23
N ILE A 99 -31.12 15.02 -16.93
CA ILE A 99 -30.90 16.45 -16.73
C ILE A 99 -29.75 16.94 -17.61
N THR A 100 -29.94 18.12 -18.19
CA THR A 100 -28.89 18.89 -18.85
C THR A 100 -28.49 20.08 -17.97
N LEU A 101 -27.22 20.22 -17.66
CA LEU A 101 -26.61 21.36 -16.98
C LEU A 101 -25.74 22.12 -17.97
N THR A 102 -25.84 23.45 -17.98
CA THR A 102 -24.96 24.33 -18.77
C THR A 102 -24.33 25.37 -17.88
N TYR A 103 -23.03 25.59 -18.06
CA TYR A 103 -22.25 26.52 -17.22
C TYR A 103 -20.95 26.91 -17.92
N THR A 104 -20.26 27.89 -17.34
CA THR A 104 -18.98 28.38 -17.88
C THR A 104 -17.89 28.40 -16.83
N LEU A 105 -16.65 28.22 -17.29
CA LEU A 105 -15.43 28.36 -16.49
C LEU A 105 -14.46 29.30 -17.21
N PRO A 106 -13.85 30.29 -16.53
CA PRO A 106 -12.87 31.17 -17.16
C PRO A 106 -11.59 30.41 -17.54
N ALA A 107 -11.11 30.63 -18.76
CA ALA A 107 -9.80 30.13 -19.20
C ALA A 107 -8.76 31.26 -19.16
N PRO A 108 -7.45 30.95 -19.04
CA PRO A 108 -6.38 31.92 -19.21
C PRO A 108 -6.52 32.70 -20.54
N LYS A 109 -6.51 34.04 -20.44
CA LYS A 109 -6.63 34.94 -21.61
C LYS A 109 -5.48 34.76 -22.61
N GLN A 110 -4.29 34.40 -22.12
CA GLN A 110 -3.13 34.09 -22.95
C GLN A 110 -2.92 32.58 -22.96
N LYS A 111 -2.52 32.04 -24.12
CA LYS A 111 -2.19 30.62 -24.27
C LYS A 111 -1.05 30.25 -23.32
N PRO A 112 -1.27 29.36 -22.33
CA PRO A 112 -0.22 28.95 -21.40
C PRO A 112 0.75 27.97 -22.08
N LYS A 113 1.82 27.58 -21.37
CA LYS A 113 2.66 26.44 -21.78
C LYS A 113 1.98 25.09 -21.51
N SER A 114 1.22 25.06 -20.42
CA SER A 114 0.47 23.92 -19.90
C SER A 114 -0.68 24.41 -19.05
N PHE A 115 -1.77 23.64 -18.96
CA PHE A 115 -2.94 23.98 -18.17
C PHE A 115 -3.55 22.71 -17.57
N LEU A 116 -4.04 22.79 -16.34
CA LEU A 116 -4.72 21.70 -15.65
C LEU A 116 -6.14 22.16 -15.33
N LEU A 117 -7.12 21.37 -15.76
CA LEU A 117 -8.54 21.59 -15.58
C LEU A 117 -9.05 20.59 -14.54
N GLU A 118 -9.35 21.10 -13.35
CA GLU A 118 -9.82 20.37 -12.17
C GLU A 118 -11.10 21.02 -11.65
N ASP A 119 -11.92 20.25 -10.92
CA ASP A 119 -13.19 20.69 -10.31
C ASP A 119 -14.12 21.40 -11.30
N TRP A 120 -14.33 20.80 -12.48
CA TRP A 120 -15.04 21.44 -13.59
C TRP A 120 -16.35 20.76 -13.96
N LEU A 121 -16.72 19.67 -13.28
CA LEU A 121 -18.00 18.97 -13.43
C LEU A 121 -18.88 19.21 -12.19
N ILE A 122 -20.20 19.12 -12.37
CA ILE A 122 -21.17 19.20 -11.27
C ILE A 122 -21.60 17.78 -10.89
N HIS A 123 -21.45 17.39 -9.62
CA HIS A 123 -21.81 16.04 -9.16
C HIS A 123 -23.20 16.01 -8.52
N LEU A 124 -23.93 14.90 -8.65
CA LEU A 124 -25.21 14.66 -7.97
C LEU A 124 -24.99 13.72 -6.79
N GLU A 125 -25.36 14.15 -5.58
CA GLU A 125 -25.19 13.32 -4.39
C GLU A 125 -26.02 12.03 -4.47
N GLY A 126 -25.36 10.89 -4.21
CA GLY A 126 -25.99 9.56 -4.26
C GLY A 126 -26.21 9.00 -5.66
N VAL A 127 -25.61 9.63 -6.68
CA VAL A 127 -25.54 9.11 -8.05
C VAL A 127 -24.10 8.66 -8.33
N ASP A 128 -23.96 7.43 -8.79
CA ASP A 128 -22.71 6.81 -9.24
C ASP A 128 -22.65 6.85 -10.77
N ILE A 129 -21.64 7.55 -11.30
CA ILE A 129 -21.46 7.75 -12.73
C ILE A 129 -20.55 6.65 -13.27
N GLN A 130 -21.09 5.77 -14.11
CA GLN A 130 -20.33 4.64 -14.63
C GLN A 130 -19.32 5.03 -15.71
N ALA A 131 -19.64 6.10 -16.46
CA ALA A 131 -18.80 6.59 -17.54
C ALA A 131 -19.03 8.08 -17.82
N HIS A 132 -17.93 8.79 -18.01
CA HIS A 132 -17.86 10.18 -18.45
C HIS A 132 -17.44 10.23 -19.92
N LYS A 133 -18.38 10.55 -20.82
CA LYS A 133 -18.12 10.69 -22.26
C LYS A 133 -17.89 12.16 -22.61
N ILE A 134 -16.64 12.56 -22.77
CA ILE A 134 -16.24 13.96 -22.93
C ILE A 134 -15.91 14.25 -24.39
N GLN A 135 -16.65 15.19 -24.98
CA GLN A 135 -16.40 15.75 -26.31
C GLN A 135 -15.82 17.15 -26.16
N LEU A 136 -14.53 17.31 -26.42
CA LEU A 136 -13.81 18.57 -26.30
C LEU A 136 -13.58 19.19 -27.68
N SER A 137 -14.06 20.41 -27.88
CA SER A 137 -13.80 21.24 -29.06
C SER A 137 -12.91 22.44 -28.70
N GLU A 138 -11.66 22.41 -29.18
CA GLU A 138 -10.62 23.40 -28.88
C GLU A 138 -10.45 24.39 -30.04
N PHE A 139 -10.82 25.65 -29.82
CA PHE A 139 -10.67 26.73 -30.82
C PHE A 139 -9.49 27.67 -30.52
N ASN A 140 -9.08 27.78 -29.26
CA ASN A 140 -8.19 28.81 -28.77
C ASN A 140 -6.73 28.32 -28.62
N TRP A 141 -6.53 27.08 -28.18
CA TRP A 141 -5.23 26.49 -27.86
C TRP A 141 -4.79 25.41 -28.86
N LYS A 142 -5.11 25.58 -30.14
CA LYS A 142 -4.80 24.65 -31.23
C LYS A 142 -3.34 24.15 -31.27
N LYS A 143 -3.13 22.97 -31.86
CA LYS A 143 -1.81 22.29 -32.03
C LYS A 143 -1.11 21.90 -30.72
N GLY A 144 -1.87 21.84 -29.62
CA GLY A 144 -1.43 21.23 -28.37
C GLY A 144 -2.05 19.84 -28.21
N SER A 145 -1.93 19.27 -27.01
CA SER A 145 -2.60 18.00 -26.69
C SER A 145 -3.34 18.13 -25.37
N TRP A 146 -4.62 17.74 -25.40
CA TRP A 146 -5.42 17.43 -24.22
C TRP A 146 -5.31 15.94 -23.92
N VAL A 147 -5.07 15.59 -22.66
CA VAL A 147 -5.08 14.24 -22.10
C VAL A 147 -5.72 14.32 -20.71
N GLY A 148 -6.07 13.19 -20.10
CA GLY A 148 -6.63 13.18 -18.75
C GLY A 148 -6.45 11.85 -18.05
N ASN A 149 -7.08 11.70 -16.88
CA ASN A 149 -7.28 10.39 -16.24
C ASN A 149 -8.42 9.60 -16.91
N THR A 150 -8.34 9.48 -18.23
CA THR A 150 -9.39 8.89 -19.08
C THR A 150 -8.82 7.72 -19.86
N LYS A 151 -9.53 6.59 -19.86
CA LYS A 151 -9.11 5.32 -20.48
C LYS A 151 -8.86 5.46 -21.97
N GLU A 152 -9.75 6.18 -22.65
CA GLU A 152 -9.65 6.41 -24.08
C GLU A 152 -9.45 7.89 -24.37
N THR A 153 -8.56 8.20 -25.30
CA THR A 153 -8.39 9.55 -25.84
C THR A 153 -8.18 9.45 -27.34
N THR A 154 -9.17 9.91 -28.11
CA THR A 154 -9.06 10.04 -29.56
C THR A 154 -8.98 11.51 -29.93
N MET A 155 -7.98 11.89 -30.72
CA MET A 155 -7.82 13.24 -31.25
C MET A 155 -8.02 13.28 -32.75
N LYS A 156 -8.77 14.28 -33.22
CA LYS A 156 -8.89 14.63 -34.63
C LYS A 156 -8.58 16.11 -34.83
N GLU A 157 -7.45 16.41 -35.46
CA GLU A 157 -7.11 17.77 -35.90
C GLU A 157 -8.02 18.17 -37.07
N MET A 158 -8.62 19.37 -37.00
CA MET A 158 -9.46 19.93 -38.07
C MET A 158 -9.00 21.35 -38.41
N GLU A 159 -9.46 21.86 -39.57
CA GLU A 159 -9.04 23.17 -40.07
C GLU A 159 -9.34 24.32 -39.07
N LEU A 160 -10.53 24.30 -38.46
CA LEU A 160 -11.00 25.40 -37.58
C LEU A 160 -10.88 25.10 -36.09
N LEU A 161 -10.76 23.84 -35.69
CA LEU A 161 -10.70 23.40 -34.29
C LEU A 161 -9.94 22.09 -34.16
N ASP A 162 -9.50 21.75 -32.96
CA ASP A 162 -9.03 20.41 -32.63
C ASP A 162 -10.12 19.72 -31.79
N TYR A 163 -10.53 18.52 -32.21
CA TYR A 163 -11.59 17.76 -31.55
C TYR A 163 -11.00 16.58 -30.79
N TYR A 164 -11.44 16.38 -29.55
CA TYR A 164 -11.06 15.26 -28.71
C TYR A 164 -12.29 14.54 -28.20
N TYR A 165 -12.23 13.22 -28.18
CA TYR A 165 -13.17 12.37 -27.45
C TYR A 165 -12.39 11.67 -26.34
N LEU A 166 -12.81 11.87 -25.10
CA LEU A 166 -12.23 11.22 -23.94
C LEU A 166 -13.31 10.42 -23.20
N GLU A 167 -12.95 9.25 -22.70
CA GLU A 167 -13.83 8.41 -21.90
C GLU A 167 -13.18 8.10 -20.55
N GLY A 168 -13.76 8.63 -19.47
CA GLY A 168 -13.32 8.42 -18.11
C GLY A 168 -14.30 7.55 -17.33
N ILE A 169 -13.80 6.83 -16.34
CA ILE A 169 -14.61 6.08 -15.37
C ILE A 169 -14.35 6.55 -13.92
N GLU A 170 -13.52 7.59 -13.79
CA GLU A 170 -13.10 8.13 -12.50
C GLU A 170 -14.12 9.18 -12.06
N ASP A 171 -14.51 9.15 -10.78
CA ASP A 171 -15.45 10.12 -10.19
C ASP A 171 -14.99 11.57 -10.43
N GLU A 172 -13.70 11.83 -10.26
CA GLU A 172 -13.09 13.13 -10.53
C GLU A 172 -12.32 13.11 -11.85
N VAL A 173 -12.90 13.71 -12.90
CA VAL A 173 -12.20 13.83 -14.19
C VAL A 173 -11.30 15.05 -14.24
N VAL A 174 -10.01 14.82 -14.45
CA VAL A 174 -8.98 15.85 -14.59
C VAL A 174 -8.46 15.88 -16.03
N LEU A 175 -8.48 17.05 -16.66
CA LEU A 175 -7.94 17.24 -18.00
C LEU A 175 -6.67 18.10 -17.96
N TYR A 176 -5.61 17.62 -18.58
CA TYR A 176 -4.34 18.31 -18.73
C TYR A 176 -4.11 18.68 -20.20
N TRP A 177 -3.73 19.93 -20.42
CA TRP A 177 -3.31 20.44 -21.71
C TRP A 177 -1.85 20.88 -21.70
N GLN A 178 -1.15 20.67 -22.80
CA GLN A 178 0.14 21.34 -23.05
C GLN A 178 0.36 21.74 -24.49
N GLN A 179 1.23 22.74 -24.67
CA GLN A 179 1.52 23.31 -25.97
C GLN A 179 2.32 22.36 -26.88
N LYS A 180 3.29 21.63 -26.32
CA LYS A 180 4.00 20.58 -27.06
C LYS A 180 3.12 19.33 -27.11
N PRO A 181 2.82 18.74 -28.27
CA PRO A 181 1.98 17.55 -28.32
C PRO A 181 2.50 16.39 -27.46
N LEU A 182 1.59 15.55 -26.98
CA LEU A 182 1.85 14.32 -26.24
C LEU A 182 1.48 13.12 -27.10
N ASP A 183 2.34 12.11 -27.08
CA ASP A 183 2.06 10.80 -27.66
C ASP A 183 1.81 9.77 -26.57
N ILE A 184 0.96 8.78 -26.86
CA ILE A 184 0.77 7.61 -26.00
C ILE A 184 1.95 6.65 -26.24
N ILE A 185 2.78 6.47 -25.22
CA ILE A 185 3.95 5.57 -25.27
C ILE A 185 3.60 4.17 -24.74
N HIS A 186 2.68 4.09 -23.79
CA HIS A 186 2.21 2.83 -23.20
C HIS A 186 0.71 2.94 -22.96
N ASN A 187 -0.04 1.92 -23.40
CA ASN A 187 -1.47 1.82 -23.18
C ASN A 187 -1.78 0.40 -22.72
N HIS A 188 -1.94 0.23 -21.41
CA HIS A 188 -2.30 -1.02 -20.77
C HIS A 188 -3.43 -0.76 -19.78
N GLU A 189 -4.23 -1.78 -19.44
CA GLU A 189 -5.40 -1.66 -18.56
C GLU A 189 -5.08 -1.01 -17.21
N GLU A 190 -3.83 -1.13 -16.76
CA GLU A 190 -3.38 -0.67 -15.45
C GLU A 190 -2.58 0.64 -15.52
N ILE A 191 -1.95 0.97 -16.64
CA ILE A 191 -1.08 2.15 -16.78
C ILE A 191 -1.20 2.73 -18.18
N VAL A 192 -1.51 4.03 -18.25
CA VAL A 192 -1.47 4.82 -19.48
C VAL A 192 -0.37 5.86 -19.39
N LEU A 193 0.58 5.83 -20.33
CA LEU A 193 1.75 6.72 -20.35
C LEU A 193 1.71 7.67 -21.55
N TYR A 194 1.73 8.97 -21.25
CA TYR A 194 1.88 10.05 -22.21
C TYR A 194 3.26 10.69 -22.12
N SER A 195 3.85 11.10 -23.23
CA SER A 195 5.14 11.82 -23.24
C SER A 195 5.29 12.75 -24.43
N SER A 196 6.09 13.80 -24.25
CA SER A 196 6.43 14.79 -25.29
C SER A 196 7.76 14.53 -25.99
N LYS A 197 8.54 13.53 -25.56
CA LYS A 197 9.87 13.21 -26.11
C LYS A 197 9.78 12.17 -27.23
N GLU A 198 10.48 12.41 -28.36
CA GLU A 198 10.82 11.40 -29.39
C GLU A 198 11.70 10.25 -28.84
N ASN A 199 12.30 10.44 -27.65
CA ASN A 199 13.02 9.39 -26.94
C ASN A 199 12.01 8.39 -26.38
N LYS A 200 11.61 7.44 -27.22
CA LYS A 200 11.03 6.17 -26.80
C LYS A 200 12.03 5.49 -25.88
N PRO A 201 11.77 5.34 -24.58
CA PRO A 201 12.28 4.17 -23.93
C PRO A 201 11.40 3.03 -24.44
N ALA A 202 11.81 2.41 -25.54
CA ALA A 202 11.23 1.16 -26.00
C ALA A 202 11.61 0.07 -24.99
N LYS A 203 10.87 0.00 -23.89
CA LYS A 203 10.70 -1.11 -22.96
C LYS A 203 9.46 -0.80 -22.12
N SER A 204 8.50 -1.71 -22.13
CA SER A 204 7.27 -1.62 -21.37
C SER A 204 7.56 -1.40 -19.88
N ILE A 205 6.67 -0.65 -19.21
CA ILE A 205 6.63 -0.65 -17.75
C ILE A 205 6.22 -2.08 -17.35
N ASN A 206 7.17 -2.85 -16.82
CA ASN A 206 6.92 -4.20 -16.34
C ASN A 206 6.59 -4.16 -14.85
N TYR A 207 5.38 -3.71 -14.54
CA TYR A 207 4.88 -3.54 -13.19
C TYR A 207 3.36 -3.48 -13.21
N THR A 208 2.73 -4.26 -12.35
CA THR A 208 1.30 -4.16 -12.06
C THR A 208 1.10 -3.23 -10.87
N PRO A 209 0.37 -2.11 -11.00
CA PRO A 209 0.00 -1.24 -9.90
C PRO A 209 -0.58 -1.98 -8.69
N PHE A 210 -0.40 -1.43 -7.49
CA PHE A 210 -1.05 -1.93 -6.28
C PHE A 210 -2.54 -1.62 -6.29
N SER A 211 -2.94 -0.55 -6.99
CA SER A 211 -4.34 -0.25 -7.22
C SER A 211 -4.95 -1.07 -8.37
N GLN A 212 -6.24 -1.36 -8.25
CA GLN A 212 -7.05 -2.02 -9.29
C GLN A 212 -7.48 -1.06 -10.42
N GLU A 213 -7.32 0.25 -10.21
CA GLU A 213 -7.69 1.28 -11.19
C GLU A 213 -6.47 1.76 -11.98
N PRO A 214 -6.65 2.16 -13.25
CA PRO A 214 -5.56 2.61 -14.10
C PRO A 214 -4.87 3.85 -13.54
N LEU A 215 -3.53 3.84 -13.62
CA LEU A 215 -2.71 5.01 -13.35
C LEU A 215 -2.36 5.75 -14.64
N TYR A 216 -2.60 7.06 -14.66
CA TYR A 216 -2.30 7.91 -15.82
C TYR A 216 -1.04 8.74 -15.56
N LEU A 217 -0.01 8.52 -16.36
CA LEU A 217 1.30 9.17 -16.20
C LEU A 217 1.61 10.07 -17.39
N ILE A 218 2.02 11.31 -17.11
CA ILE A 218 2.41 12.31 -18.12
C ILE A 218 3.87 12.70 -17.88
N LEU A 219 4.76 12.35 -18.81
CA LEU A 219 6.17 12.73 -18.78
C LEU A 219 6.40 14.01 -19.60
N THR A 220 6.67 15.13 -18.92
CA THR A 220 6.78 16.43 -19.58
C THR A 220 7.65 17.44 -18.84
N ASP A 221 8.30 18.30 -19.61
CA ASP A 221 9.04 19.47 -19.13
C ASP A 221 8.17 20.75 -19.14
N GLN A 222 6.92 20.65 -19.62
CA GLN A 222 6.01 21.81 -19.79
C GLN A 222 5.30 22.21 -18.51
N HIS A 223 5.18 21.31 -17.53
CA HIS A 223 4.47 21.53 -16.27
C HIS A 223 5.32 21.09 -15.06
N LYS A 224 5.02 21.66 -13.88
CA LYS A 224 5.62 21.20 -12.61
C LYS A 224 5.13 19.78 -12.29
N ALA A 225 5.93 19.02 -11.55
CA ALA A 225 5.48 17.71 -11.11
C ALA A 225 4.23 17.83 -10.24
N ILE A 226 3.22 17.01 -10.53
CA ILE A 226 1.96 16.93 -9.80
C ILE A 226 1.67 15.47 -9.49
N LYS A 227 1.19 15.23 -8.27
CA LYS A 227 0.55 13.99 -7.87
C LYS A 227 -0.92 14.33 -7.56
N ASN A 228 -1.81 14.04 -8.48
CA ASN A 228 -3.24 13.97 -8.26
C ASN A 228 -3.62 12.48 -8.30
N GLU A 229 -4.49 12.01 -7.42
CA GLU A 229 -4.75 10.60 -7.05
C GLU A 229 -4.40 9.58 -8.16
N ARG A 230 -4.97 9.77 -9.36
CA ARG A 230 -4.79 8.90 -10.53
C ARG A 230 -4.06 9.53 -11.71
N LEU A 231 -3.81 10.84 -11.70
CA LEU A 231 -3.10 11.56 -12.76
C LEU A 231 -1.78 12.13 -12.24
N TRP A 232 -0.66 11.56 -12.68
CA TRP A 232 0.66 12.01 -12.28
C TRP A 232 1.36 12.72 -13.43
N ILE A 233 1.88 13.90 -13.13
CA ILE A 233 2.72 14.65 -14.05
C ILE A 233 4.13 14.62 -13.48
N MET A 234 5.07 14.10 -14.27
CA MET A 234 6.46 13.93 -13.86
C MET A 234 7.39 14.47 -14.93
N ARG A 235 8.62 14.80 -14.53
CA ARG A 235 9.66 15.13 -15.50
C ARG A 235 10.05 13.86 -16.26
N PRO A 236 10.39 13.96 -17.55
CA PRO A 236 10.96 12.83 -18.27
C PRO A 236 12.27 12.38 -17.62
N GLU A 237 12.40 11.09 -17.40
CA GLU A 237 13.62 10.45 -16.91
C GLU A 237 14.31 9.74 -18.09
N ASP A 238 15.62 9.89 -18.21
CA ASP A 238 16.38 9.28 -19.30
C ASP A 238 16.70 7.81 -18.98
N ASN A 239 16.77 7.44 -17.70
CA ASN A 239 16.96 6.07 -17.25
C ASN A 239 15.64 5.37 -16.89
N MET A 240 15.25 4.36 -17.66
CA MET A 240 14.02 3.62 -17.41
C MET A 240 13.94 2.90 -16.08
N GLN A 241 15.06 2.40 -15.55
CA GLN A 241 15.05 1.77 -14.23
C GLN A 241 14.76 2.81 -13.14
N ASP A 242 15.22 4.04 -13.32
CA ASP A 242 14.94 5.13 -12.40
C ASP A 242 13.47 5.56 -12.51
N LEU A 243 12.91 5.63 -13.72
CA LEU A 243 11.49 5.89 -13.93
C LEU A 243 10.60 4.81 -13.28
N GLN A 244 10.89 3.53 -13.54
CA GLN A 244 10.13 2.42 -12.96
C GLN A 244 10.22 2.44 -11.43
N ARG A 245 11.40 2.67 -10.88
CA ARG A 245 11.57 2.76 -9.41
C ARG A 245 10.75 3.89 -8.81
N GLN A 246 10.78 5.08 -9.42
CA GLN A 246 10.00 6.22 -8.96
C GLN A 246 8.50 5.93 -9.05
N LEU A 247 8.04 5.33 -10.15
CA LEU A 247 6.65 4.98 -10.37
C LEU A 247 6.13 4.00 -9.30
N VAL A 248 6.84 2.90 -9.05
CA VAL A 248 6.42 1.89 -8.06
C VAL A 248 6.46 2.46 -6.65
N MET A 249 7.49 3.25 -6.33
CA MET A 249 7.57 3.90 -5.02
C MET A 249 6.41 4.87 -4.80
N MET A 250 6.05 5.66 -5.81
CA MET A 250 4.91 6.57 -5.74
C MET A 250 3.58 5.84 -5.60
N ASP A 251 3.43 4.68 -6.24
CA ASP A 251 2.22 3.85 -6.16
C ASP A 251 2.07 3.19 -4.79
N ILE A 252 3.14 2.65 -4.24
CA ILE A 252 3.20 2.19 -2.85
C ILE A 252 2.79 3.32 -1.90
N GLN A 253 3.30 4.53 -2.10
CA GLN A 253 2.95 5.70 -1.29
C GLN A 253 1.56 6.28 -1.59
N ASN A 254 0.89 5.83 -2.65
CA ASN A 254 -0.49 6.19 -2.96
C ASN A 254 -1.47 5.28 -2.22
N VAL A 255 -1.16 3.99 -2.19
CA VAL A 255 -1.97 2.96 -1.53
C VAL A 255 -1.72 2.93 -0.02
N PHE A 256 -0.46 3.05 0.40
CA PHE A 256 -0.05 2.94 1.80
C PHE A 256 0.44 4.26 2.40
N THR A 257 0.08 4.49 3.66
CA THR A 257 0.65 5.55 4.49
C THR A 257 1.68 4.95 5.44
N PHE A 258 2.81 5.66 5.57
CA PHE A 258 3.90 5.29 6.46
C PHE A 258 4.05 6.34 7.57
N LYS A 259 4.64 5.94 8.70
CA LYS A 259 5.16 6.92 9.66
C LYS A 259 6.33 7.68 9.02
N PRO A 260 6.55 8.97 9.33
CA PRO A 260 7.61 9.76 8.70
C PRO A 260 9.01 9.12 8.77
N ALA A 261 9.34 8.45 9.88
CA ALA A 261 10.62 7.76 10.03
C ALA A 261 10.76 6.51 9.15
N GLU A 262 9.65 5.92 8.72
CA GLU A 262 9.56 4.64 7.99
C GLU A 262 9.24 4.84 6.50
N GLU A 263 8.90 6.04 6.06
CA GLU A 263 8.48 6.35 4.68
C GLU A 263 9.51 5.90 3.64
N TRP A 264 10.80 5.95 3.97
CA TRP A 264 11.89 5.50 3.10
C TRP A 264 11.88 3.98 2.84
N LEU A 265 11.16 3.18 3.64
CA LEU A 265 11.01 1.74 3.40
C LEU A 265 10.29 1.45 2.08
N SER A 266 9.48 2.39 1.58
CA SER A 266 8.89 2.33 0.23
C SER A 266 9.94 2.13 -0.87
N GLU A 267 11.17 2.63 -0.69
CA GLU A 267 12.29 2.41 -1.62
C GLU A 267 12.73 0.93 -1.64
N VAL A 268 12.77 0.29 -0.47
CA VAL A 268 13.12 -1.14 -0.33
C VAL A 268 12.02 -2.00 -0.92
N ILE A 269 10.76 -1.70 -0.60
CA ILE A 269 9.60 -2.42 -1.11
C ILE A 269 9.55 -2.31 -2.65
N ALA A 270 9.71 -1.09 -3.20
CA ALA A 270 9.74 -0.89 -4.64
C ALA A 270 10.86 -1.72 -5.29
N ALA A 271 12.06 -1.72 -4.71
CA ALA A 271 13.18 -2.50 -5.23
C ALA A 271 12.91 -4.01 -5.28
N LEU A 272 12.23 -4.56 -4.27
CA LEU A 272 11.82 -5.97 -4.24
C LEU A 272 10.78 -6.26 -5.33
N VAL A 273 9.79 -5.38 -5.48
CA VAL A 273 8.67 -5.53 -6.43
C VAL A 273 9.13 -5.55 -7.88
N ILE A 274 10.04 -4.64 -8.27
CA ILE A 274 10.54 -4.58 -9.67
C ILE A 274 11.89 -5.27 -9.87
N ASN A 275 12.46 -5.85 -8.82
CA ASN A 275 13.78 -6.46 -8.81
C ASN A 275 14.88 -5.53 -9.38
N VAL A 276 14.86 -4.27 -8.95
CA VAL A 276 15.85 -3.24 -9.34
C VAL A 276 16.48 -2.69 -8.07
N GLN A 277 17.81 -2.66 -8.03
CA GLN A 277 18.52 -2.14 -6.86
C GLN A 277 18.06 -0.72 -6.48
N PRO A 278 17.85 -0.47 -5.17
CA PRO A 278 17.51 0.86 -4.68
C PRO A 278 18.73 1.79 -4.76
N GLN A 279 18.53 3.09 -4.59
CA GLN A 279 19.61 4.09 -4.69
C GLN A 279 20.31 4.28 -3.34
N SER A 280 19.57 4.33 -2.24
CA SER A 280 20.12 4.63 -0.92
C SER A 280 20.94 3.47 -0.36
N ALA A 281 22.04 3.80 0.34
CA ALA A 281 23.00 2.81 0.80
C ALA A 281 22.39 1.78 1.77
N LYS A 282 21.51 2.21 2.68
CA LYS A 282 20.82 1.31 3.62
C LYS A 282 19.79 0.44 2.91
N ALA A 283 19.01 1.01 1.99
CA ALA A 283 18.05 0.23 1.19
C ALA A 283 18.77 -0.84 0.37
N LYS A 284 19.94 -0.54 -0.22
CA LYS A 284 20.74 -1.53 -0.98
C LYS A 284 21.14 -2.73 -0.13
N LYS A 285 21.55 -2.49 1.13
CA LYS A 285 21.88 -3.56 2.07
C LYS A 285 20.64 -4.38 2.43
N MET A 286 19.50 -3.73 2.66
CA MET A 286 18.26 -4.44 2.99
C MET A 286 17.77 -5.29 1.83
N TYR A 287 17.66 -4.71 0.63
CA TYR A 287 17.31 -5.42 -0.60
C TYR A 287 18.25 -6.60 -0.84
N GLY A 288 19.57 -6.39 -0.77
CA GLY A 288 20.54 -7.45 -1.00
C GLY A 288 20.58 -8.54 0.08
N GLU A 289 20.07 -8.28 1.29
CA GLU A 289 19.86 -9.33 2.30
C GLU A 289 18.62 -10.17 1.95
N LEU A 290 17.50 -9.52 1.67
CA LEU A 290 16.24 -10.21 1.32
C LEU A 290 16.34 -11.00 0.01
N ASP A 291 16.97 -10.43 -1.02
CA ASP A 291 17.22 -11.09 -2.31
C ASP A 291 18.09 -12.36 -2.18
N ARG A 292 18.99 -12.40 -1.20
CA ARG A 292 19.80 -13.61 -0.90
C ARG A 292 19.08 -14.61 0.01
N SER A 293 18.15 -14.14 0.83
CA SER A 293 17.50 -14.95 1.86
C SER A 293 16.19 -15.59 1.40
N LEU A 294 15.50 -14.99 0.43
CA LEU A 294 14.22 -15.47 -0.07
C LEU A 294 14.41 -16.21 -1.41
N SER A 295 13.75 -17.35 -1.57
CA SER A 295 13.59 -17.98 -2.89
C SER A 295 12.65 -17.16 -3.78
N GLU A 296 12.64 -17.43 -5.09
CA GLU A 296 11.70 -16.79 -6.01
C GLU A 296 10.22 -17.04 -5.62
N GLU A 297 9.91 -18.23 -5.10
CA GLU A 297 8.57 -18.58 -4.62
C GLU A 297 8.20 -17.79 -3.37
N GLN A 298 9.12 -17.70 -2.41
CA GLN A 298 8.94 -16.91 -1.19
C GLN A 298 8.79 -15.42 -1.49
N MET A 299 9.53 -14.89 -2.47
CA MET A 299 9.39 -13.50 -2.91
C MET A 299 8.00 -13.24 -3.55
N LYS A 300 7.50 -14.18 -4.36
CA LYS A 300 6.14 -14.08 -4.94
C LYS A 300 5.06 -14.12 -3.86
N GLU A 301 5.20 -15.00 -2.88
CA GLU A 301 4.28 -15.07 -1.75
C GLU A 301 4.30 -13.77 -0.94
N TRP A 302 5.47 -13.20 -0.68
CA TRP A 302 5.61 -11.92 0.00
C TRP A 302 4.94 -10.78 -0.78
N HIS A 303 5.12 -10.72 -2.11
CA HIS A 303 4.43 -9.77 -2.96
C HIS A 303 2.91 -9.93 -2.92
N GLN A 304 2.41 -11.17 -2.87
CA GLN A 304 0.98 -11.44 -2.76
C GLN A 304 0.42 -10.97 -1.40
N GLN A 305 1.11 -11.28 -0.30
CA GLN A 305 0.70 -10.81 1.04
C GLN A 305 0.63 -9.29 1.11
N LEU A 306 1.64 -8.60 0.57
CA LEU A 306 1.67 -7.13 0.50
C LEU A 306 0.51 -6.57 -0.34
N ARG A 307 0.17 -7.19 -1.48
CA ARG A 307 -0.96 -6.76 -2.32
C ARG A 307 -2.33 -7.00 -1.67
N SER A 308 -2.45 -8.06 -0.87
CA SER A 308 -3.66 -8.37 -0.12
C SER A 308 -3.81 -7.62 1.19
N PHE A 309 -2.82 -6.78 1.56
CA PHE A 309 -2.84 -6.01 2.79
C PHE A 309 -3.90 -4.90 2.68
N ASP A 310 -4.95 -5.02 3.48
CA ASP A 310 -6.14 -4.18 3.43
C ASP A 310 -6.03 -2.89 4.26
N GLN A 311 -5.03 -2.80 5.15
CA GLN A 311 -4.84 -1.63 5.99
C GLN A 311 -4.08 -0.55 5.22
N LYS A 312 -4.64 0.66 5.21
CA LYS A 312 -3.99 1.82 4.60
C LYS A 312 -2.65 2.17 5.26
N GLN A 313 -2.53 1.96 6.57
CA GLN A 313 -1.29 2.23 7.29
C GLN A 313 -0.40 1.00 7.29
N LEU A 314 0.76 1.08 6.63
CA LEU A 314 1.75 0.02 6.57
C LEU A 314 2.92 0.35 7.50
N GLU A 315 3.19 -0.50 8.49
CA GLU A 315 4.28 -0.32 9.45
C GLU A 315 5.38 -1.37 9.25
N SER A 316 6.58 -1.07 9.73
CA SER A 316 7.72 -1.99 9.69
C SER A 316 7.40 -3.37 10.30
N LYS A 317 6.56 -3.42 11.33
CA LYS A 317 6.16 -4.67 11.99
C LYS A 317 5.30 -5.55 11.10
N ASP A 318 4.50 -4.96 10.21
CA ASP A 318 3.59 -5.70 9.32
C ASP A 318 4.43 -6.39 8.23
N LEU A 319 5.45 -5.71 7.72
CA LEU A 319 6.44 -6.31 6.82
C LEU A 319 7.24 -7.44 7.49
N ASP A 320 7.56 -7.30 8.78
CA ASP A 320 8.21 -8.35 9.56
C ASP A 320 7.30 -9.56 9.80
N LEU A 321 5.99 -9.34 10.00
CA LEU A 321 5.01 -10.43 10.10
C LEU A 321 4.90 -11.18 8.77
N MET A 322 4.83 -10.47 7.64
CA MET A 322 4.81 -11.09 6.32
C MET A 322 6.07 -11.95 6.08
N LEU A 323 7.25 -11.46 6.46
CA LEU A 323 8.47 -12.28 6.40
C LEU A 323 8.42 -13.48 7.35
N SER A 324 7.87 -13.30 8.56
CA SER A 324 7.75 -14.35 9.58
C SER A 324 6.88 -15.51 9.09
N ASP A 325 5.79 -15.21 8.39
CA ASP A 325 4.89 -16.21 7.82
C ASP A 325 5.57 -17.06 6.74
N ILE A 326 6.49 -16.46 5.97
CA ILE A 326 7.16 -17.08 4.81
C ILE A 326 8.42 -17.85 5.20
N LEU A 327 9.23 -17.27 6.07
CA LEU A 327 10.52 -17.84 6.49
C LEU A 327 10.36 -18.77 7.70
N GLY A 328 9.24 -18.66 8.41
CA GLY A 328 9.01 -19.32 9.69
C GLY A 328 9.85 -18.68 10.81
N GLY A 329 9.27 -18.61 12.02
CA GLY A 329 9.93 -18.00 13.16
C GLY A 329 9.61 -16.51 13.31
N LYS A 330 10.19 -15.88 14.33
CA LYS A 330 9.97 -14.46 14.67
C LYS A 330 11.03 -13.61 13.97
N ILE A 331 10.61 -12.58 13.23
CA ILE A 331 11.49 -11.67 12.50
C ILE A 331 11.25 -10.22 12.98
N ARG A 332 12.32 -9.40 12.96
CA ARG A 332 12.30 -7.98 13.33
C ARG A 332 13.12 -7.11 12.36
N PHE A 333 13.35 -7.59 11.15
CA PHE A 333 14.28 -6.99 10.20
C PHE A 333 13.91 -5.56 9.79
N PHE A 334 12.68 -5.34 9.34
CA PHE A 334 12.18 -4.01 9.00
C PHE A 334 12.07 -3.14 10.24
N THR A 335 11.62 -3.68 11.37
CA THR A 335 11.50 -2.96 12.64
C THR A 335 12.85 -2.45 13.16
N ASP A 336 13.88 -3.28 13.10
CA ASP A 336 15.22 -2.92 13.56
C ASP A 336 15.93 -1.98 12.56
N ASN A 337 15.49 -1.97 11.30
CA ASN A 337 15.99 -1.04 10.29
C ASN A 337 15.14 0.22 10.12
N LYS A 338 13.97 0.34 10.76
CA LYS A 338 12.92 1.32 10.43
C LYS A 338 13.38 2.77 10.31
N VAL A 339 14.36 3.20 11.12
CA VAL A 339 14.96 4.54 11.06
C VAL A 339 16.13 4.55 10.09
N LYS A 340 16.10 5.41 9.06
CA LYS A 340 17.09 5.44 7.97
C LYS A 340 18.52 5.72 8.45
N GLU A 341 18.66 6.61 9.43
CA GLU A 341 19.93 7.09 9.98
C GLU A 341 20.61 6.07 10.89
N ASN A 342 19.84 5.16 11.48
CA ASN A 342 20.39 4.10 12.33
C ASN A 342 21.27 3.15 11.50
N PRO A 343 22.28 2.52 12.11
CA PRO A 343 23.05 1.46 11.46
C PRO A 343 22.15 0.36 10.86
N PHE A 344 22.66 -0.30 9.84
CA PHE A 344 21.99 -1.45 9.24
C PHE A 344 21.99 -2.63 10.22
N SER A 345 20.82 -3.26 10.40
CA SER A 345 20.66 -4.51 11.16
C SER A 345 20.43 -5.68 10.18
N PRO A 346 21.17 -6.80 10.26
CA PRO A 346 20.99 -7.94 9.35
C PRO A 346 19.67 -8.68 9.57
N LEU A 347 19.29 -9.57 8.66
CA LEU A 347 18.12 -10.43 8.86
C LEU A 347 18.47 -11.54 9.86
N ILE A 348 17.67 -11.67 10.92
CA ILE A 348 17.75 -12.78 11.87
C ILE A 348 16.37 -13.40 12.00
N ILE A 349 16.35 -14.73 11.88
CA ILE A 349 15.18 -15.55 12.11
C ILE A 349 15.31 -16.14 13.51
N TYR A 350 14.45 -15.68 14.42
CA TYR A 350 14.37 -16.20 15.78
C TYR A 350 13.41 -17.39 15.82
N ASP A 351 13.76 -18.41 16.58
CA ASP A 351 12.88 -19.54 16.88
C ASP A 351 11.64 -19.04 17.64
N SER A 352 10.46 -19.50 17.21
CA SER A 352 9.18 -19.12 17.81
C SER A 352 8.77 -20.03 18.98
N ARG A 353 9.50 -21.12 19.23
CA ARG A 353 9.20 -22.06 20.32
C ARG A 353 9.47 -21.43 21.67
N LYS A 354 8.57 -21.70 22.62
CA LYS A 354 8.75 -21.29 24.01
C LYS A 354 9.86 -22.09 24.69
N VAL A 355 10.63 -21.42 25.53
CA VAL A 355 11.68 -22.07 26.33
C VAL A 355 11.18 -22.29 27.75
N PHE A 356 11.36 -23.51 28.25
CA PHE A 356 11.00 -23.89 29.61
C PHE A 356 12.24 -24.35 30.36
N LEU A 357 12.37 -23.94 31.62
CA LEU A 357 13.38 -24.44 32.54
C LEU A 357 12.71 -25.25 33.65
N ASN A 358 13.07 -26.52 33.78
CA ASN A 358 12.48 -27.46 34.75
C ASN A 358 10.94 -27.46 34.70
N GLY A 359 10.36 -27.34 33.49
CA GLY A 359 8.92 -27.30 33.26
C GLY A 359 8.24 -25.94 33.49
N LYS A 360 8.99 -24.89 33.84
CA LYS A 360 8.48 -23.53 34.01
C LYS A 360 8.87 -22.63 32.82
N ASP A 361 7.91 -21.92 32.26
CA ASP A 361 8.13 -20.91 31.22
C ASP A 361 9.07 -19.81 31.77
N ILE A 362 10.18 -19.55 31.06
CA ILE A 362 11.18 -18.55 31.47
C ILE A 362 10.99 -17.19 30.79
N GLY A 363 9.90 -17.00 30.05
CA GLY A 363 9.52 -15.74 29.41
C GLY A 363 10.14 -15.55 28.03
N GLU A 364 10.16 -14.28 27.58
CA GLU A 364 10.75 -13.89 26.30
C GLU A 364 12.27 -14.07 26.34
N ILE A 365 12.73 -15.20 25.81
CA ILE A 365 14.13 -15.49 25.55
C ILE A 365 14.27 -15.85 24.08
N ASN A 366 15.17 -15.16 23.38
CA ASN A 366 15.36 -15.42 21.96
C ASN A 366 16.29 -16.62 21.75
N VAL A 367 15.86 -17.50 20.85
CA VAL A 367 16.69 -18.57 20.28
C VAL A 367 16.79 -18.28 18.79
N LEU A 368 17.93 -18.54 18.16
CA LEU A 368 18.10 -18.35 16.73
C LEU A 368 18.99 -19.45 16.15
N HIS A 369 18.85 -19.70 14.86
CA HIS A 369 19.72 -20.62 14.12
C HIS A 369 20.66 -19.81 13.21
N LYS A 370 21.98 -19.94 13.40
CA LYS A 370 23.00 -19.21 12.63
C LYS A 370 24.24 -20.07 12.42
N ASN A 371 24.70 -20.17 11.17
CA ASN A 371 25.87 -20.97 10.77
C ASN A 371 25.77 -22.43 11.26
N ASP A 372 24.63 -23.08 11.04
CA ASP A 372 24.33 -24.45 11.48
C ASP A 372 24.36 -24.67 13.00
N LYS A 373 24.14 -23.60 13.77
CA LYS A 373 24.13 -23.63 15.23
C LYS A 373 22.89 -22.99 15.81
N TRP A 374 22.36 -23.65 16.82
CA TRP A 374 21.34 -23.09 17.69
C TRP A 374 21.99 -22.24 18.77
N LEU A 375 21.60 -20.98 18.84
CA LEU A 375 22.10 -20.02 19.81
C LEU A 375 20.94 -19.50 20.65
N ILE A 376 21.14 -19.34 21.95
CA ILE A 376 20.16 -18.82 22.91
C ILE A 376 20.74 -17.64 23.67
N GLU A 377 19.92 -16.65 24.04
CA GLU A 377 20.43 -15.49 24.78
C GLU A 377 21.08 -15.92 26.11
N ALA A 378 22.36 -15.59 26.29
CA ALA A 378 23.15 -16.07 27.41
C ALA A 378 22.66 -15.49 28.74
N VAL A 379 22.42 -14.17 28.77
CA VAL A 379 22.09 -13.45 30.02
C VAL A 379 20.74 -13.89 30.60
N PRO A 380 19.63 -13.93 29.84
CA PRO A 380 18.35 -14.40 30.37
C PRO A 380 18.41 -15.87 30.81
N LEU A 381 19.08 -16.74 30.04
CA LEU A 381 19.25 -18.15 30.39
C LEU A 381 20.01 -18.31 31.72
N LEU A 382 21.14 -17.63 31.88
CA LEU A 382 21.97 -17.73 33.08
C LEU A 382 21.21 -17.22 34.32
N LYS A 383 20.45 -16.13 34.19
CA LYS A 383 19.56 -15.64 35.25
C LYS A 383 18.49 -16.66 35.60
N ALA A 384 17.87 -17.31 34.60
CA ALA A 384 16.89 -18.37 34.83
C ALA A 384 17.50 -19.58 35.55
N LEU A 385 18.76 -19.91 35.27
CA LEU A 385 19.54 -20.95 35.97
C LEU A 385 20.02 -20.54 37.38
N ASN A 386 19.53 -19.41 37.91
CA ASN A 386 19.89 -18.84 39.21
C ASN A 386 21.35 -18.38 39.35
N TYR A 387 21.99 -17.96 38.26
CA TYR A 387 23.26 -17.25 38.33
C TYR A 387 23.03 -15.75 38.54
N GLN A 388 23.90 -15.12 39.33
CA GLN A 388 24.04 -13.67 39.34
C GLN A 388 24.87 -13.27 38.13
N VAL A 389 24.29 -12.50 37.22
CA VAL A 389 24.92 -12.16 35.93
C VAL A 389 25.27 -10.68 35.89
N ALA A 390 26.52 -10.37 35.58
CA ALA A 390 27.01 -9.02 35.33
C ALA A 390 27.72 -8.94 33.97
N LEU A 391 27.54 -7.83 33.27
CA LEU A 391 28.34 -7.50 32.09
C LEU A 391 29.47 -6.56 32.53
N THR A 392 30.69 -6.90 32.15
CA THR A 392 31.87 -6.04 32.39
C THR A 392 31.93 -4.93 31.34
N ASP A 393 32.77 -3.90 31.55
CA ASP A 393 32.96 -2.79 30.60
C ASP A 393 33.40 -3.26 29.20
N SER A 394 34.06 -4.42 29.10
CA SER A 394 34.43 -5.05 27.83
C SER A 394 33.39 -6.05 27.32
N GLN A 395 32.15 -5.97 27.82
CA GLN A 395 31.02 -6.86 27.49
C GLN A 395 31.28 -8.36 27.72
N ASN A 396 32.21 -8.73 28.61
CA ASN A 396 32.32 -10.11 29.06
C ASN A 396 31.16 -10.44 30.00
N VAL A 397 30.67 -11.68 29.94
CA VAL A 397 29.63 -12.18 30.82
C VAL A 397 30.27 -12.80 32.05
N GLN A 398 30.02 -12.23 33.22
CA GLN A 398 30.30 -12.85 34.50
C GLN A 398 29.02 -13.51 35.04
N ALA A 399 29.12 -14.76 35.46
CA ALA A 399 27.98 -15.52 35.99
C ALA A 399 28.38 -16.33 37.23
N ASP A 400 27.82 -15.96 38.38
CA ASP A 400 28.18 -16.52 39.68
C ASP A 400 27.03 -17.30 40.34
N LYS A 401 27.29 -18.52 40.82
CA LYS A 401 26.35 -19.37 41.57
C LYS A 401 27.09 -20.14 42.67
N GLY A 402 27.04 -19.62 43.89
CA GLY A 402 27.70 -20.23 45.05
C GLY A 402 29.22 -20.24 44.90
N LYS A 403 29.82 -21.43 44.72
CA LYS A 403 31.27 -21.61 44.50
C LYS A 403 31.65 -21.73 43.01
N ILE A 404 30.70 -21.51 42.11
CA ILE A 404 30.87 -21.60 40.67
C ILE A 404 30.90 -20.19 40.11
N HIS A 405 32.01 -19.81 39.50
CA HIS A 405 32.26 -18.49 38.93
C HIS A 405 32.67 -18.64 37.47
N TYR A 406 31.77 -18.29 36.55
CA TYR A 406 32.06 -18.29 35.12
C TYR A 406 32.41 -16.88 34.64
N ARG A 407 33.39 -16.80 33.74
CA ARG A 407 33.62 -15.62 32.89
C ARG A 407 33.73 -16.03 31.43
N PHE A 408 32.74 -15.61 30.64
CA PHE A 408 32.70 -15.85 29.20
C PHE A 408 33.13 -14.59 28.44
N TYR A 409 33.96 -14.81 27.42
CA TYR A 409 34.50 -13.75 26.57
C TYR A 409 33.91 -13.92 25.17
N PRO A 410 33.08 -12.98 24.68
CA PRO A 410 32.50 -13.06 23.35
C PRO A 410 33.54 -13.31 22.25
N ASP A 411 33.23 -14.24 21.36
CA ASP A 411 34.03 -14.63 20.20
C ASP A 411 35.43 -15.20 20.54
N LYS A 412 35.68 -15.55 21.80
CA LYS A 412 36.90 -16.22 22.24
C LYS A 412 36.66 -17.71 22.47
N ARG A 413 37.60 -18.53 22.02
CA ARG A 413 37.58 -20.00 22.18
C ARG A 413 38.07 -20.48 23.56
N TYR A 414 37.75 -19.71 24.59
CA TYR A 414 38.07 -20.02 25.99
C TYR A 414 37.08 -19.33 26.94
N PHE A 415 36.97 -19.86 28.15
CA PHE A 415 36.28 -19.24 29.27
C PHE A 415 37.08 -19.46 30.55
N ASP A 416 36.80 -18.67 31.58
CA ASP A 416 37.36 -18.91 32.91
C ASP A 416 36.26 -19.52 33.81
N LEU A 417 36.61 -20.57 34.56
CA LEU A 417 35.78 -21.20 35.59
C LEU A 417 36.60 -21.25 36.87
N ASN A 418 36.09 -20.61 37.93
CA ASN A 418 36.77 -20.50 39.23
C ASN A 418 38.22 -20.00 39.08
N ASP A 419 38.39 -18.92 38.33
CA ASP A 419 39.67 -18.28 38.00
C ASP A 419 40.67 -19.14 37.19
N GLN A 420 40.26 -20.33 36.74
CA GLN A 420 41.06 -21.17 35.85
C GLN A 420 40.53 -21.09 34.41
N ARG A 421 41.44 -20.89 33.45
CA ARG A 421 41.10 -20.81 32.03
C ARG A 421 40.97 -22.19 31.38
N TYR A 422 39.89 -22.39 30.65
CA TYR A 422 39.62 -23.60 29.86
C TYR A 422 39.48 -23.24 28.38
N GLY A 423 40.22 -23.96 27.54
CA GLY A 423 40.09 -23.88 26.09
C GLY A 423 38.95 -24.77 25.60
N ILE A 424 38.25 -24.33 24.55
CA ILE A 424 37.18 -25.08 23.92
C ILE A 424 37.23 -24.90 22.40
N GLY A 425 36.72 -25.86 21.63
CA GLY A 425 36.81 -25.85 20.16
C GLY A 425 36.19 -24.60 19.53
N GLU A 426 35.13 -24.06 20.14
CA GLU A 426 34.34 -22.96 19.63
C GLU A 426 34.00 -21.95 20.73
N ALA A 427 33.68 -20.72 20.35
CA ALA A 427 33.40 -19.68 21.34
C ALA A 427 32.10 -20.00 22.11
N PRO A 428 32.14 -20.07 23.46
CA PRO A 428 30.97 -20.44 24.26
C PRO A 428 29.87 -19.38 24.17
N VAL A 429 30.26 -18.12 23.95
CA VAL A 429 29.35 -17.01 23.68
C VAL A 429 29.86 -16.16 22.51
N THR A 430 28.93 -15.59 21.74
CA THR A 430 29.19 -14.76 20.54
C THR A 430 28.19 -13.61 20.48
N PHE A 431 28.48 -12.59 19.66
CA PHE A 431 27.55 -11.49 19.42
C PHE A 431 26.59 -11.78 18.25
N ALA A 432 25.31 -11.47 18.47
CA ALA A 432 24.31 -11.29 17.43
C ALA A 432 23.53 -10.00 17.68
N GLN A 433 23.70 -8.99 16.81
CA GLN A 433 23.01 -7.69 16.91
C GLN A 433 23.04 -7.08 18.32
N GLU A 434 24.24 -7.02 18.92
CA GLU A 434 24.48 -6.49 20.29
C GLU A 434 24.03 -7.40 21.45
N THR A 435 23.36 -8.52 21.16
CA THR A 435 23.01 -9.53 22.16
C THR A 435 24.08 -10.61 22.26
N ILE A 436 24.45 -10.97 23.49
CA ILE A 436 25.37 -12.08 23.75
C ILE A 436 24.59 -13.39 23.72
N MET A 437 24.89 -14.21 22.72
CA MET A 437 24.27 -15.50 22.49
C MET A 437 25.21 -16.62 22.92
N MET A 438 24.65 -17.67 23.50
CA MET A 438 25.35 -18.88 23.91
C MET A 438 24.95 -20.03 22.99
N GLU A 439 25.93 -20.82 22.56
CA GLU A 439 25.64 -21.99 21.73
C GLU A 439 24.89 -23.06 22.54
N MET A 440 23.82 -23.62 21.99
CA MET A 440 23.00 -24.58 22.74
C MET A 440 23.72 -25.91 22.98
N ALA A 441 24.64 -26.30 22.10
CA ALA A 441 25.36 -27.57 22.21
C ALA A 441 26.33 -27.63 23.40
N ILE A 442 26.88 -26.49 23.82
CA ILE A 442 27.86 -26.41 24.93
C ILE A 442 27.19 -26.31 26.31
N ILE A 443 25.95 -25.82 26.37
CA ILE A 443 25.20 -25.59 27.60
C ILE A 443 25.10 -26.84 28.50
N PRO A 444 24.77 -28.04 27.99
CA PRO A 444 24.76 -29.26 28.81
C PRO A 444 26.07 -29.55 29.54
N THR A 445 27.20 -29.27 28.88
CA THR A 445 28.55 -29.50 29.41
C THR A 445 28.90 -28.49 30.50
N LEU A 446 28.51 -27.22 30.33
CA LEU A 446 28.85 -26.15 31.27
C LEU A 446 27.96 -26.14 32.51
N PHE A 447 26.68 -26.46 32.37
CA PHE A 447 25.70 -26.23 33.45
C PHE A 447 25.11 -27.50 34.04
N ASN A 448 25.59 -28.68 33.63
CA ASN A 448 25.04 -29.98 34.03
C ASN A 448 23.53 -30.06 33.78
N ILE A 449 23.11 -29.64 32.59
CA ILE A 449 21.70 -29.65 32.18
C ILE A 449 21.48 -30.54 30.95
N GLU A 450 20.23 -30.85 30.69
CA GLU A 450 19.76 -31.55 29.49
C GLU A 450 18.86 -30.60 28.70
N ILE A 451 18.99 -30.61 27.38
CA ILE A 451 18.13 -29.85 26.47
C ILE A 451 17.38 -30.85 25.61
N VAL A 452 16.05 -30.83 25.70
CA VAL A 452 15.14 -31.62 24.87
C VAL A 452 14.36 -30.64 24.00
N GLN A 453 14.45 -30.81 22.69
CA GLN A 453 13.71 -30.01 21.73
C GLN A 453 12.55 -30.83 21.18
N ASP A 454 11.34 -30.26 21.19
CA ASP A 454 10.21 -30.78 20.44
C ASP A 454 9.75 -29.76 19.39
N THR A 455 8.64 -30.06 18.69
CA THR A 455 8.11 -29.22 17.61
C THR A 455 7.57 -27.87 18.08
N THR A 456 7.29 -27.70 19.37
CA THR A 456 6.60 -26.54 19.95
C THR A 456 7.37 -25.87 21.08
N THR A 457 8.28 -26.59 21.75
CA THR A 457 8.99 -26.12 22.93
C THR A 457 10.44 -26.55 22.96
N ILE A 458 11.24 -25.77 23.68
CA ILE A 458 12.62 -26.10 24.05
C ILE A 458 12.63 -26.31 25.57
N GLN A 459 12.83 -27.54 26.01
CA GLN A 459 12.85 -27.94 27.41
C GLN A 459 14.29 -28.02 27.92
N ILE A 460 14.61 -27.23 28.92
CA ILE A 460 15.89 -27.24 29.63
C ILE A 460 15.65 -27.86 31.01
N LYS A 461 16.41 -28.90 31.36
CA LYS A 461 16.27 -29.63 32.63
C LYS A 461 17.61 -29.71 33.35
N GLU A 462 17.67 -29.27 34.60
CA GLU A 462 18.86 -29.51 35.43
C GLU A 462 18.98 -31.02 35.74
N LYS A 463 20.17 -31.60 35.52
CA LYS A 463 20.43 -33.01 35.89
C LYS A 463 20.54 -33.09 37.41
N LYS A 464 19.69 -33.92 38.02
CA LYS A 464 19.69 -34.17 39.46
C LYS A 464 20.89 -35.01 39.90
#